data_AF-A0A6A0B4Q1-F1
#
_entry.id   AF-A0A6A0B4Q1-F1
#
_cell.length_a   1.000
_cell.length_b   1.000
_cell.length_c   1.000
_cell.angle_alpha   90.00
_cell.angle_beta   90.00
_cell.angle_gamma   90.00
#
_symmetry.space_group_name_H-M   'P 1'
#
loop_
_entity.id
_entity.type
_entity.pdbx_description
1 polymer ?
#
loop_
_entity_poly.entity_id
_entity_poly.type
_entity_poly.pdbx_seq_one_letter_code
_entity_poly.pdbx_strand_id
1 'polypeptide(L)'
;MSDPMALHPLTYVREGKGWGKAELARRMCERGAELGVPLATNRTAVWKWEQGQAPDADAQRVLADLLGVPEDHVRSVPWPRWLPAWESTALAAPWTPAGTVKVFADLVRSGHMDRRGFLSITGVALTGVTANWAAAPEAFASAIDGDRVTDAMMTTIEARVDTLRTLDDQMGGARLLDQATSDLALITSLLDHGRYTDAIEHRLYATAARVSYLAGWMAYDKGLRSLGQRYYVGALRSAHGAKEDGCGAFILAEMGVHISDSGDTAARVKLIDTAIGNAPSALPPAAGSYLYLHQAEALSRDTEHEAAGKSLNRAYDLWGRKISSPMRRL
;
A
#
# COMPACT_ATOMS: atom_id res chain seq x y z
N MET A 1 -0.07 -11.60 27.19
CA MET A 1 1.16 -11.52 26.37
C MET A 1 1.02 -10.30 25.48
N SER A 2 1.74 -9.26 25.82
CA SER A 2 1.64 -7.93 25.21
C SER A 2 2.18 -7.98 23.79
N ASP A 3 1.34 -7.57 22.85
CA ASP A 3 1.63 -7.35 21.43
C ASP A 3 2.91 -6.50 21.26
N PRO A 4 3.85 -6.81 20.36
CA PRO A 4 5.02 -5.98 20.12
C PRO A 4 4.58 -4.62 19.55
N MET A 5 4.48 -3.64 20.45
CA MET A 5 4.14 -2.22 20.25
C MET A 5 3.86 -1.79 18.80
N ALA A 6 2.58 -1.82 18.42
CA ALA A 6 2.08 -1.00 17.33
C ALA A 6 2.47 0.46 17.59
N LEU A 7 3.29 1.04 16.70
CA LEU A 7 3.69 2.45 16.79
C LEU A 7 2.45 3.35 16.80
N HIS A 8 2.33 4.21 17.81
CA HIS A 8 1.19 5.12 17.95
C HIS A 8 1.04 6.03 16.71
N PRO A 9 -0.17 6.29 16.18
CA PRO A 9 -0.39 7.08 14.96
C PRO A 9 0.28 8.46 14.96
N LEU A 10 0.35 9.11 16.13
CA LEU A 10 1.06 10.38 16.30
C LEU A 10 2.55 10.29 15.94
N THR A 11 3.19 9.17 16.29
CA THR A 11 4.59 8.91 15.96
C THR A 11 4.77 8.92 14.45
N TYR A 12 3.87 8.25 13.73
CA TYR A 12 3.88 8.18 12.28
C TYR A 12 3.70 9.57 11.63
N VAL A 13 2.70 10.34 12.06
CA VAL A 13 2.43 11.69 11.52
C VAL A 13 3.63 12.62 11.72
N ARG A 14 4.22 12.58 12.92
CA ARG A 14 5.36 13.40 13.29
C ARG A 14 6.59 13.06 12.45
N GLU A 15 6.91 11.78 12.33
CA GLU A 15 8.09 11.32 11.61
C GLU A 15 7.96 11.46 10.10
N GLY A 16 6.75 11.28 9.55
CA GLY A 16 6.46 11.56 8.14
C GLY A 16 6.70 13.01 7.73
N LYS A 17 6.63 13.96 8.68
CA LYS A 17 6.97 15.37 8.47
C LYS A 17 8.42 15.72 8.85
N GLY A 18 9.23 14.73 9.24
CA GLY A 18 10.61 14.92 9.68
C GLY A 18 10.74 15.59 11.06
N TRP A 19 9.69 15.56 11.88
CA TRP A 19 9.66 16.27 13.16
C TRP A 19 10.15 15.37 14.30
N GLY A 20 10.97 15.93 15.20
CA GLY A 20 11.22 15.33 16.51
C GLY A 20 10.08 15.65 17.50
N LYS A 21 9.99 14.95 18.64
CA LYS A 21 8.97 15.22 19.67
C LYS A 21 9.02 16.66 20.21
N ALA A 22 10.23 17.16 20.46
CA ALA A 22 10.44 18.54 20.90
C ALA A 22 10.03 19.55 19.82
N GLU A 23 10.27 19.20 18.55
CA GLU A 23 9.97 20.04 17.41
C GLU A 23 8.45 20.11 17.14
N LEU A 24 7.72 18.99 17.29
CA LEU A 24 6.26 18.99 17.26
C LEU A 24 5.70 19.88 18.38
N ALA A 25 6.22 19.75 19.61
CA ALA A 25 5.78 20.56 20.73
C ALA A 25 5.98 22.06 20.48
N ARG A 26 7.15 22.46 19.95
CA ARG A 26 7.44 23.85 19.56
C ARG A 26 6.44 24.38 18.54
N ARG A 27 6.20 23.64 17.45
CA ARG A 27 5.22 24.01 16.42
C ARG A 27 3.79 24.14 16.96
N MET A 28 3.40 23.26 17.88
CA MET A 28 2.08 23.35 18.53
C MET A 28 1.97 24.60 19.41
N CYS A 29 3.00 24.98 20.15
CA CYS A 29 2.98 26.21 20.94
C CYS A 29 2.92 27.46 20.05
N GLU A 30 3.71 27.50 18.97
CA GLU A 30 3.67 28.58 17.97
C GLU A 30 2.28 28.71 17.35
N ARG A 31 1.72 27.58 16.88
CA ARG A 31 0.40 27.59 16.25
C ARG A 31 -0.73 27.88 17.24
N GLY A 32 -0.62 27.41 18.48
CA GLY A 32 -1.56 27.73 19.55
C GLY A 32 -1.61 29.23 19.82
N ALA A 33 -0.46 29.91 19.83
CA ALA A 33 -0.40 31.36 19.98
C ALA A 33 -1.10 32.09 18.82
N GLU A 34 -0.91 31.64 17.57
CA GLU A 34 -1.58 32.19 16.39
C GLU A 34 -3.11 32.01 16.44
N LEU A 35 -3.58 30.89 16.98
CA LEU A 35 -5.01 30.57 17.11
C LEU A 35 -5.67 31.19 18.36
N GLY A 36 -4.90 31.88 19.21
CA GLY A 36 -5.39 32.42 20.49
C GLY A 36 -5.64 31.34 21.56
N VAL A 37 -5.05 30.16 21.41
CA VAL A 37 -5.14 29.01 22.33
C VAL A 37 -3.73 28.68 22.82
N PRO A 38 -3.19 29.40 23.82
CA PRO A 38 -1.81 29.21 24.27
C PRO A 38 -1.63 27.83 24.91
N LEU A 39 -0.67 27.07 24.40
CA LEU A 39 -0.34 25.73 24.90
C LEU A 39 0.98 25.73 25.67
N ALA A 40 1.07 24.86 26.69
CA ALA A 40 2.31 24.53 27.40
C ALA A 40 2.86 23.15 26.96
N THR A 41 2.65 22.78 25.70
CA THR A 41 3.06 21.49 25.15
C THR A 41 4.58 21.39 25.15
N ASN A 42 5.10 20.25 25.63
CA ASN A 42 6.54 19.97 25.65
C ASN A 42 6.82 18.56 25.11
N ARG A 43 8.11 18.23 24.94
CA ARG A 43 8.56 16.92 24.47
C ARG A 43 7.93 15.75 25.26
N THR A 44 7.80 15.92 26.59
CA THR A 44 7.27 14.89 27.49
C THR A 44 5.77 14.69 27.29
N ALA A 45 5.00 15.77 27.04
CA ALA A 45 3.59 15.68 26.69
C ALA A 45 3.39 14.86 25.40
N VAL A 46 4.15 15.17 24.36
CA VAL A 46 4.12 14.42 23.09
C VAL A 46 4.48 12.94 23.30
N TRP A 47 5.49 12.65 24.12
CA TRP A 47 5.83 11.26 24.46
C TRP A 47 4.67 10.55 25.16
N LYS A 48 4.02 11.18 26.15
CA LYS A 48 2.85 10.60 26.83
C LYS A 48 1.71 10.32 25.86
N TRP A 49 1.49 11.20 24.88
CA TRP A 49 0.50 10.98 23.83
C TRP A 49 0.84 9.78 22.95
N GLU A 50 2.11 9.61 22.58
CA GLU A 50 2.59 8.41 21.88
C GLU A 50 2.50 7.13 22.75
N GLN A 51 2.38 7.24 24.08
CA GLN A 51 2.10 6.11 24.98
C GLN A 51 0.59 5.86 25.21
N GLY A 52 -0.29 6.59 24.51
CA GLY A 52 -1.74 6.38 24.55
C GLY A 52 -2.50 7.34 25.46
N GLN A 53 -1.84 8.28 26.14
CA GLN A 53 -2.56 9.33 26.87
C GLN A 53 -3.19 10.33 25.90
N ALA A 54 -4.49 10.57 25.98
CA ALA A 54 -5.13 11.56 25.10
C ALA A 54 -4.66 13.00 25.45
N PRO A 55 -4.37 13.85 24.45
CA PRO A 55 -4.28 15.29 24.65
C PRO A 55 -5.63 15.87 25.09
N ASP A 56 -5.61 16.98 25.80
CA ASP A 56 -6.82 17.76 26.08
C ASP A 56 -7.42 18.37 24.79
N ALA A 57 -8.63 18.94 24.90
CA ALA A 57 -9.37 19.45 23.76
C ALA A 57 -8.63 20.58 23.02
N ASP A 58 -7.96 21.47 23.76
CA ASP A 58 -7.20 22.59 23.19
C ASP A 58 -5.97 22.09 22.43
N ALA A 59 -5.22 21.15 23.01
CA ALA A 59 -4.11 20.50 22.34
C ALA A 59 -4.54 19.72 21.09
N GLN A 60 -5.69 19.02 21.14
CA GLN A 60 -6.25 18.35 19.97
C GLN A 60 -6.67 19.34 18.88
N ARG A 61 -7.30 20.46 19.24
CA ARG A 61 -7.70 21.52 18.29
C ARG A 61 -6.50 22.14 17.57
N VAL A 62 -5.47 22.51 18.32
CA VAL A 62 -4.25 23.10 17.74
C VAL A 62 -3.49 22.07 16.90
N LEU A 63 -3.41 20.81 17.37
CA LEU A 63 -2.78 19.75 16.60
C LEU A 63 -3.53 19.47 15.29
N ALA A 64 -4.87 19.47 15.31
CA ALA A 64 -5.68 19.28 14.12
C ALA A 64 -5.45 20.38 13.10
N ASP A 65 -5.47 21.64 13.53
CA ASP A 65 -5.21 22.78 12.67
C ASP A 65 -3.78 22.77 12.09
N LEU A 66 -2.77 22.47 12.92
CA LEU A 66 -1.38 22.29 12.49
C LEU A 66 -1.21 21.18 11.43
N LEU A 67 -2.08 20.16 11.48
CA LEU A 67 -2.07 19.03 10.55
C LEU A 67 -3.06 19.20 9.38
N GLY A 68 -3.86 20.27 9.35
CA GLY A 68 -4.87 20.52 8.33
C GLY A 68 -6.10 19.61 8.42
N VAL A 69 -6.44 19.09 9.60
CA VAL A 69 -7.61 18.25 9.83
C VAL A 69 -8.82 19.11 10.21
N PRO A 70 -9.98 18.98 9.53
CA PRO A 70 -11.19 19.74 9.85
C PRO A 70 -11.68 19.49 11.29
N GLU A 71 -12.12 20.54 11.99
CA GLU A 71 -12.56 20.45 13.39
C GLU A 71 -13.76 19.51 13.59
N ASP A 72 -14.68 19.46 12.63
CA ASP A 72 -15.84 18.55 12.67
C ASP A 72 -15.43 17.07 12.66
N HIS A 73 -14.30 16.73 12.03
CA HIS A 73 -13.76 15.37 12.02
C HIS A 73 -13.20 15.00 13.40
N VAL A 74 -12.49 15.93 14.06
CA VAL A 74 -11.93 15.72 15.40
C VAL A 74 -13.04 15.56 16.45
N ARG A 75 -14.18 16.25 16.27
CA ARG A 75 -15.34 16.12 17.15
C ARG A 75 -16.09 14.81 16.97
N SER A 76 -16.07 14.22 15.78
CA SER A 76 -16.80 12.98 15.44
C SER A 76 -15.97 11.72 15.64
N VAL A 77 -14.64 11.80 15.59
CA VAL A 77 -13.74 10.65 15.70
C VAL A 77 -12.81 10.80 16.93
N PRO A 78 -12.80 9.86 17.89
CA PRO A 78 -12.01 9.99 19.10
C PRO A 78 -10.51 9.84 18.86
N TRP A 79 -9.69 10.45 19.73
CA TRP A 79 -8.25 10.23 19.77
C TRP A 79 -7.90 8.73 19.93
N PRO A 80 -6.85 8.21 19.27
CA PRO A 80 -5.98 8.85 18.26
C PRO A 80 -6.47 8.67 16.81
N ARG A 81 -7.72 8.24 16.59
CA ARG A 81 -8.19 7.74 15.29
C ARG A 81 -8.35 8.85 14.24
N TRP A 82 -8.59 10.09 14.64
CA TRP A 82 -8.69 11.22 13.71
C TRP A 82 -7.34 11.67 13.14
N LEU A 83 -6.21 11.25 13.72
CA LEU A 83 -4.89 11.67 13.24
C LEU A 83 -4.69 11.26 11.79
N PRO A 84 -4.14 12.13 10.92
CA PRO A 84 -3.97 11.85 9.49
C PRO A 84 -2.77 10.93 9.22
N ALA A 85 -2.55 9.95 10.09
CA ALA A 85 -1.59 8.87 9.87
C ALA A 85 -1.99 7.96 8.70
N TRP A 86 -3.27 8.01 8.30
CA TRP A 86 -3.89 7.04 7.40
C TRP A 86 -4.41 7.61 6.07
N GLU A 87 -4.66 8.93 5.92
CA GLU A 87 -5.35 9.47 4.71
C GLU A 87 -4.53 10.42 3.82
N SER A 88 -3.49 11.09 4.32
CA SER A 88 -3.17 12.42 3.77
C SER A 88 -2.29 12.46 2.50
N THR A 89 -1.51 11.43 2.14
CA THR A 89 -0.66 11.50 0.93
C THR A 89 -1.15 10.61 -0.22
N ALA A 90 -1.52 9.36 0.05
CA ALA A 90 -1.93 8.41 -0.98
C ALA A 90 -3.24 8.79 -1.69
N LEU A 91 -4.22 9.30 -0.92
CA LEU A 91 -5.54 9.71 -1.42
C LEU A 91 -5.55 11.13 -1.99
N ALA A 92 -4.75 12.04 -1.42
CA ALA A 92 -4.71 13.45 -1.82
C ALA A 92 -3.77 13.73 -3.02
N ALA A 93 -2.79 12.87 -3.29
CA ALA A 93 -1.90 13.05 -4.43
C ALA A 93 -2.68 12.99 -5.76
N PRO A 94 -2.43 13.91 -6.72
CA PRO A 94 -3.07 13.87 -8.04
C PRO A 94 -2.87 12.51 -8.70
N TRP A 95 -3.90 11.92 -9.32
CA TRP A 95 -3.82 10.64 -10.05
C TRP A 95 -3.04 10.80 -11.36
N THR A 96 -1.74 11.00 -11.20
CA THR A 96 -0.75 11.22 -12.27
C THR A 96 0.48 10.35 -11.99
N PRO A 97 1.30 10.04 -13.01
CA PRO A 97 2.58 9.33 -12.85
C PRO A 97 3.43 9.88 -11.70
N ALA A 98 3.66 11.20 -11.67
CA ALA A 98 4.44 11.87 -10.63
C ALA A 98 3.80 11.77 -9.24
N GLY A 99 2.47 11.90 -9.15
CA GLY A 99 1.75 11.69 -7.90
C GLY A 99 1.91 10.27 -7.37
N THR A 100 1.91 9.26 -8.25
CA THR A 100 2.09 7.85 -7.89
C THR A 100 3.51 7.57 -7.38
N VAL A 101 4.54 8.11 -8.03
CA VAL A 101 5.94 8.00 -7.55
C VAL A 101 6.10 8.60 -6.16
N LYS A 102 5.48 9.77 -5.90
CA LYS A 102 5.49 10.38 -4.57
C LYS A 102 4.86 9.47 -3.50
N VAL A 103 3.74 8.82 -3.82
CA VAL A 103 3.09 7.85 -2.92
C VAL A 103 4.00 6.66 -2.63
N PHE A 104 4.69 6.13 -3.65
CA PHE A 104 5.66 5.05 -3.45
C PHE A 104 6.87 5.47 -2.61
N ALA A 105 7.42 6.66 -2.83
CA ALA A 105 8.54 7.17 -2.04
C ALA A 105 8.18 7.29 -0.54
N ASP A 106 6.96 7.73 -0.23
CA ASP A 106 6.46 7.77 1.14
C ASP A 106 6.23 6.37 1.72
N LEU A 107 5.70 5.44 0.93
CA LEU A 107 5.51 4.03 1.32
C LEU A 107 6.83 3.36 1.67
N VAL A 108 7.84 3.47 0.81
CA VAL A 108 9.19 2.95 1.01
C VAL A 108 9.81 3.52 2.28
N ARG A 109 9.73 4.84 2.48
CA ARG A 109 10.21 5.50 3.70
C ARG A 109 9.49 4.97 4.96
N SER A 110 8.18 4.73 4.87
CA SER A 110 7.38 4.21 5.97
C SER A 110 7.64 2.73 6.30
N GLY A 111 7.95 1.90 5.29
CA GLY A 111 8.25 0.48 5.46
C GLY A 111 9.63 0.23 6.08
N HIS A 112 10.61 1.10 5.84
CA HIS A 112 11.96 1.01 6.43
C HIS A 112 12.06 1.45 7.90
N MET A 113 10.95 1.78 8.56
CA MET A 113 10.94 2.32 9.93
C MET A 113 11.12 1.27 11.04
N ASP A 114 11.38 0.00 10.71
CA ASP A 114 11.92 -0.98 11.67
C ASP A 114 13.45 -1.12 11.54
N ARG A 115 14.17 -0.07 11.96
CA ARG A 115 15.63 0.03 11.88
C ARG A 115 16.40 -1.01 12.72
N ARG A 116 15.72 -1.84 13.54
CA ARG A 116 16.37 -2.94 14.28
C ARG A 116 16.50 -4.23 13.46
N GLY A 117 15.75 -4.38 12.37
CA GLY A 117 15.87 -5.51 11.45
C GLY A 117 17.13 -5.48 10.58
N PHE A 118 17.64 -4.28 10.27
CA PHE A 118 18.82 -4.11 9.40
C PHE A 118 20.14 -4.60 10.04
N LEU A 119 20.18 -4.80 11.36
CA LEU A 119 21.34 -5.31 12.09
C LEU A 119 21.23 -6.78 12.52
N SER A 120 20.16 -7.47 12.14
CA SER A 120 19.99 -8.91 12.40
C SER A 120 20.03 -9.70 11.09
N ILE A 121 21.08 -9.50 10.29
CA ILE A 121 21.35 -10.38 9.17
C ILE A 121 21.82 -11.72 9.75
N THR A 122 20.94 -12.72 9.75
CA THR A 122 21.34 -14.10 10.02
C THR A 122 22.36 -14.53 8.96
N GLY A 123 23.37 -15.30 9.34
CA GLY A 123 24.54 -15.60 8.50
C GLY A 123 24.24 -16.20 7.11
N VAL A 124 23.02 -16.70 6.87
CA VAL A 124 22.57 -17.21 5.57
C VAL A 124 22.13 -16.09 4.62
N ALA A 125 21.50 -15.02 5.13
CA ALA A 125 21.14 -13.84 4.36
C ALA A 125 22.40 -13.01 4.00
N LEU A 126 23.44 -13.05 4.84
CA LEU A 126 24.72 -12.41 4.56
C LEU A 126 25.40 -13.05 3.34
N THR A 127 25.27 -14.37 3.14
CA THR A 127 25.82 -15.07 1.95
C THR A 127 25.14 -14.62 0.66
N GLY A 128 23.81 -14.41 0.68
CA GLY A 128 23.05 -13.89 -0.45
C GLY A 128 23.32 -12.41 -0.74
N VAL A 129 23.54 -11.59 0.30
CA VAL A 129 23.97 -10.20 0.16
C VAL A 129 25.42 -10.10 -0.30
N THR A 130 26.34 -10.98 0.11
CA THR A 130 27.72 -10.99 -0.42
C THR A 130 27.79 -11.50 -1.85
N ALA A 131 26.94 -12.45 -2.24
CA ALA A 131 26.82 -12.89 -3.64
C ALA A 131 26.20 -11.79 -4.53
N ASN A 132 25.25 -11.01 -4.00
CA ASN A 132 24.63 -9.88 -4.71
C ASN A 132 25.41 -8.56 -4.59
N TRP A 133 26.30 -8.36 -3.62
CA TRP A 133 27.09 -7.13 -3.53
C TRP A 133 28.26 -7.16 -4.52
N ALA A 134 28.77 -8.35 -4.85
CA ALA A 134 29.69 -8.56 -5.96
C ALA A 134 28.99 -8.58 -7.34
N ALA A 135 27.65 -8.63 -7.38
CA ALA A 135 26.88 -8.88 -8.59
C ALA A 135 25.66 -7.95 -8.78
N ALA A 136 25.51 -6.89 -7.98
CA ALA A 136 24.56 -5.82 -8.26
C ALA A 136 25.05 -5.23 -9.59
N PRO A 137 24.38 -5.50 -10.72
CA PRO A 137 24.95 -5.14 -12.00
C PRO A 137 25.15 -3.63 -11.96
N GLU A 138 26.36 -3.13 -12.24
CA GLU A 138 26.66 -1.69 -12.27
C GLU A 138 25.56 -0.91 -13.03
N ALA A 139 24.94 -1.55 -14.02
CA ALA A 139 23.77 -1.08 -14.74
C ALA A 139 22.57 -0.63 -13.88
N PHE A 140 22.23 -1.31 -12.78
CA PHE A 140 21.14 -0.90 -11.88
C PHE A 140 21.52 0.33 -11.06
N ALA A 141 22.74 0.39 -10.54
CA ALA A 141 23.23 1.57 -9.81
C ALA A 141 23.28 2.79 -10.74
N SER A 142 23.84 2.64 -11.95
CA SER A 142 23.88 3.69 -12.95
C SER A 142 22.49 4.17 -13.36
N ALA A 143 21.51 3.27 -13.51
CA ALA A 143 20.15 3.67 -13.85
C ALA A 143 19.43 4.42 -12.72
N ILE A 144 19.68 4.07 -11.46
CA ILE A 144 19.19 4.82 -10.30
C ILE A 144 19.84 6.22 -10.25
N ASP A 145 21.07 6.36 -10.74
CA ASP A 145 21.77 7.64 -10.90
C ASP A 145 21.45 8.36 -12.24
N GLY A 146 20.40 7.91 -12.94
CA GLY A 146 19.84 8.58 -14.10
C GLY A 146 20.29 8.08 -15.46
N ASP A 147 20.94 6.92 -15.52
CA ASP A 147 21.19 6.23 -16.79
C ASP A 147 19.95 5.48 -17.31
N ARG A 148 20.08 4.85 -18.49
CA ARG A 148 18.98 4.20 -19.19
C ARG A 148 18.56 2.89 -18.53
N VAL A 149 17.26 2.77 -18.25
CA VAL A 149 16.63 1.50 -17.85
C VAL A 149 16.48 0.61 -19.10
N THR A 150 16.93 -0.64 -19.01
CA THR A 150 16.98 -1.57 -20.15
C THR A 150 15.94 -2.69 -20.04
N ASP A 151 15.61 -3.34 -21.15
CA ASP A 151 14.73 -4.50 -21.17
C ASP A 151 15.22 -5.65 -20.29
N ALA A 152 16.54 -5.89 -20.25
CA ALA A 152 17.16 -6.93 -19.42
C ALA A 152 16.98 -6.64 -17.93
N MET A 153 17.04 -5.37 -17.53
CA MET A 153 16.75 -4.95 -16.17
C MET A 153 15.28 -5.19 -15.84
N MET A 154 14.37 -4.81 -16.73
CA MET A 154 12.94 -5.03 -16.53
C MET A 154 12.60 -6.51 -16.42
N THR A 155 13.14 -7.37 -17.30
CA THR A 155 12.94 -8.82 -17.21
C THR A 155 13.45 -9.38 -15.87
N THR A 156 14.54 -8.84 -15.35
CA THR A 156 15.08 -9.22 -14.04
C THR A 156 14.15 -8.81 -12.89
N ILE A 157 13.62 -7.59 -12.90
CA ILE A 157 12.69 -7.09 -11.88
C ILE A 157 11.38 -7.89 -11.93
N GLU A 158 10.83 -8.13 -13.12
CA GLU A 158 9.61 -8.91 -13.32
C GLU A 158 9.76 -10.33 -12.76
N ALA A 159 10.88 -11.02 -13.06
CA ALA A 159 11.17 -12.34 -12.53
C ALA A 159 11.32 -12.38 -10.99
N ARG A 160 11.85 -11.30 -10.39
CA ARG A 160 11.90 -11.16 -8.92
C ARG A 160 10.51 -11.07 -8.33
N VAL A 161 9.60 -10.31 -8.94
CA VAL A 161 8.20 -10.19 -8.50
C VAL A 161 7.44 -11.52 -8.68
N ASP A 162 7.69 -12.26 -9.76
CA ASP A 162 7.14 -13.61 -9.95
C ASP A 162 7.62 -14.59 -8.87
N THR A 163 8.90 -14.53 -8.53
CA THR A 163 9.49 -15.34 -7.46
C THR A 163 8.85 -14.98 -6.11
N LEU A 164 8.65 -13.69 -5.85
CA LEU A 164 8.01 -13.21 -4.63
C LEU A 164 6.59 -13.79 -4.46
N ARG A 165 5.79 -13.80 -5.53
CA ARG A 165 4.45 -14.44 -5.54
C ARG A 165 4.54 -15.94 -5.26
N THR A 166 5.48 -16.62 -5.89
CA THR A 166 5.67 -18.07 -5.70
C THR A 166 6.05 -18.42 -4.26
N LEU A 167 6.92 -17.62 -3.63
CA LEU A 167 7.33 -17.81 -2.24
C LEU A 167 6.18 -17.53 -1.26
N ASP A 168 5.34 -16.53 -1.56
CA ASP A 168 4.13 -16.22 -0.81
C ASP A 168 3.16 -17.41 -0.79
N ASP A 169 2.88 -18.02 -1.94
CA ASP A 169 2.05 -19.23 -2.04
C ASP A 169 2.59 -20.42 -1.23
N GLN A 170 3.92 -20.53 -1.04
CA GLN A 170 4.56 -21.67 -0.38
C GLN A 170 4.75 -21.50 1.13
N MET A 171 5.07 -20.28 1.58
CA MET A 171 5.55 -20.03 2.95
C MET A 171 4.68 -19.02 3.73
N GLY A 172 3.71 -18.38 3.07
CA GLY A 172 2.90 -17.30 3.62
C GLY A 172 3.61 -15.94 3.54
N GLY A 173 2.84 -14.91 3.21
CA GLY A 173 3.35 -13.59 2.81
C GLY A 173 4.00 -12.76 3.91
N ALA A 174 3.66 -13.01 5.18
CA ALA A 174 4.15 -12.19 6.29
C ALA A 174 5.68 -12.06 6.34
N ARG A 175 6.46 -13.07 5.93
CA ARG A 175 7.94 -12.99 5.97
C ARG A 175 8.56 -12.23 4.79
N LEU A 176 7.77 -11.90 3.78
CA LEU A 176 8.22 -11.38 2.50
C LEU A 176 7.98 -9.88 2.33
N LEU A 177 7.30 -9.23 3.28
CA LEU A 177 6.97 -7.80 3.19
C LEU A 177 8.20 -6.91 2.99
N ASP A 178 9.32 -7.20 3.67
CA ASP A 178 10.53 -6.38 3.60
C ASP A 178 11.20 -6.53 2.21
N GLN A 179 11.12 -7.73 1.63
CA GLN A 179 11.59 -8.00 0.27
C GLN A 179 10.71 -7.27 -0.76
N ALA A 180 9.38 -7.37 -0.63
CA ALA A 180 8.43 -6.64 -1.48
C ALA A 180 8.64 -5.12 -1.42
N THR A 181 8.87 -4.59 -0.22
CA THR A 181 9.17 -3.16 0.00
C THR A 181 10.48 -2.75 -0.67
N SER A 182 11.50 -3.62 -0.64
CA SER A 182 12.79 -3.36 -1.28
C SER A 182 12.69 -3.39 -2.81
N ASP A 183 11.92 -4.32 -3.37
CA ASP A 183 11.67 -4.37 -4.82
C ASP A 183 10.85 -3.15 -5.28
N LEU A 184 9.88 -2.70 -4.48
CA LEU A 184 9.17 -1.44 -4.74
C LEU A 184 10.10 -0.22 -4.66
N ALA A 185 11.03 -0.18 -3.70
CA ALA A 185 12.01 0.90 -3.58
C ALA A 185 12.91 1.02 -4.82
N LEU A 186 13.36 -0.12 -5.35
CA LEU A 186 14.13 -0.17 -6.60
C LEU A 186 13.30 0.41 -7.76
N ILE A 187 12.08 -0.08 -7.97
CA ILE A 187 11.20 0.39 -9.06
C ILE A 187 10.90 1.89 -8.92
N THR A 188 10.66 2.36 -7.69
CA THR A 188 10.42 3.78 -7.40
C THR A 188 11.62 4.63 -7.78
N SER A 189 12.83 4.17 -7.46
CA SER A 189 14.06 4.90 -7.80
C SER A 189 14.28 4.94 -9.31
N LEU A 190 13.97 3.85 -10.02
CA LEU A 190 14.05 3.82 -11.49
C LEU A 190 13.01 4.73 -12.15
N LEU A 191 11.80 4.84 -11.60
CA LEU A 191 10.76 5.77 -12.06
C LEU A 191 11.10 7.24 -11.77
N ASP A 192 11.79 7.53 -10.66
CA ASP A 192 12.10 8.91 -10.25
C ASP A 192 13.36 9.48 -10.94
N HIS A 193 14.33 8.62 -11.23
CA HIS A 193 15.64 9.05 -11.71
C HIS A 193 16.02 8.48 -13.07
N GLY A 194 15.59 7.26 -13.40
CA GLY A 194 16.02 6.55 -14.59
C GLY A 194 15.54 7.20 -15.89
N ARG A 195 16.31 7.02 -16.97
CA ARG A 195 15.85 7.35 -18.33
C ARG A 195 15.22 6.12 -18.96
N TYR A 196 13.98 6.22 -19.43
CA TYR A 196 13.27 5.09 -20.01
C TYR A 196 12.39 5.51 -21.19
N THR A 197 12.05 4.55 -22.03
CA THR A 197 11.06 4.71 -23.10
C THR A 197 9.65 4.49 -22.55
N ASP A 198 8.62 4.92 -23.28
CA ASP A 198 7.21 4.69 -22.92
C ASP A 198 6.90 3.20 -22.69
N ALA A 199 7.53 2.31 -23.45
CA ALA A 199 7.37 0.87 -23.28
C ALA A 199 7.95 0.35 -21.95
N ILE A 200 9.11 0.88 -21.54
CA ILE A 200 9.72 0.54 -20.24
C ILE A 200 8.96 1.21 -19.10
N GLU A 201 8.47 2.45 -19.27
CA GLU A 201 7.62 3.14 -18.31
C GLU A 201 6.36 2.31 -18.00
N HIS A 202 5.66 1.85 -19.04
CA HIS A 202 4.50 0.99 -18.88
C HIS A 202 4.84 -0.27 -18.07
N ARG A 203 5.95 -0.95 -18.39
CA ARG A 203 6.39 -2.15 -17.65
C ARG A 203 6.77 -1.82 -16.20
N LEU A 204 7.39 -0.67 -15.93
CA LEU A 204 7.71 -0.22 -14.57
C LEU A 204 6.43 0.00 -13.75
N TYR A 205 5.44 0.71 -14.29
CA TYR A 205 4.16 0.91 -13.60
C TYR A 205 3.35 -0.40 -13.46
N ALA A 206 3.33 -1.27 -14.46
CA ALA A 206 2.69 -2.57 -14.35
C ALA A 206 3.36 -3.44 -13.25
N THR A 207 4.69 -3.44 -13.20
CA THR A 207 5.45 -4.20 -12.18
C THR A 207 5.29 -3.58 -10.79
N ALA A 208 5.29 -2.25 -10.69
CA ALA A 208 5.00 -1.52 -9.46
C ALA A 208 3.59 -1.82 -8.92
N ALA A 209 2.58 -1.97 -9.80
CA ALA A 209 1.23 -2.36 -9.41
C ALA A 209 1.23 -3.76 -8.76
N ARG A 210 1.90 -4.72 -9.40
CA ARG A 210 1.98 -6.11 -8.94
C ARG A 210 2.71 -6.23 -7.60
N VAL A 211 3.89 -5.62 -7.45
CA VAL A 211 4.65 -5.69 -6.18
C VAL A 211 3.94 -4.93 -5.06
N SER A 212 3.27 -3.81 -5.36
CA SER A 212 2.50 -3.06 -4.36
C SER A 212 1.28 -3.84 -3.91
N TYR A 213 0.60 -4.55 -4.82
CA TYR A 213 -0.47 -5.48 -4.44
C TYR A 213 0.05 -6.56 -3.47
N LEU A 214 1.18 -7.20 -3.79
CA LEU A 214 1.79 -8.21 -2.92
C LEU A 214 2.19 -7.63 -1.56
N ALA A 215 2.84 -6.47 -1.53
CA ALA A 215 3.18 -5.78 -0.29
C ALA A 215 1.93 -5.43 0.54
N GLY A 216 0.82 -5.08 -0.13
CA GLY A 216 -0.49 -4.86 0.48
C GLY A 216 -0.99 -6.11 1.20
N TRP A 217 -1.08 -7.22 0.49
CA TRP A 217 -1.48 -8.52 1.02
C TRP A 217 -0.60 -8.96 2.19
N MET A 218 0.72 -8.90 2.03
CA MET A 218 1.69 -9.27 3.07
C MET A 218 1.62 -8.39 4.31
N ALA A 219 1.30 -7.10 4.15
CA ALA A 219 1.08 -6.19 5.27
C ALA A 219 -0.21 -6.57 6.02
N TYR A 220 -1.27 -6.97 5.33
CA TYR A 220 -2.48 -7.50 5.97
C TYR A 220 -2.21 -8.80 6.73
N ASP A 221 -1.43 -9.72 6.19
CA ASP A 221 -1.02 -10.95 6.87
C ASP A 221 -0.23 -10.66 8.17
N LYS A 222 0.57 -9.59 8.19
CA LYS A 222 1.25 -9.10 9.41
C LYS A 222 0.34 -8.32 10.37
N GLY A 223 -0.95 -8.12 10.04
CA GLY A 223 -1.87 -7.27 10.82
C GLY A 223 -1.68 -5.76 10.62
N LEU A 224 -0.79 -5.34 9.71
CA LEU A 224 -0.49 -3.94 9.40
C LEU A 224 -1.51 -3.33 8.43
N ARG A 225 -2.80 -3.36 8.80
CA ARG A 225 -3.94 -3.01 7.92
C ARG A 225 -3.79 -1.66 7.20
N SER A 226 -3.42 -0.61 7.92
CA SER A 226 -3.25 0.73 7.33
C SER A 226 -2.06 0.81 6.36
N LEU A 227 -1.02 0.01 6.56
CA LEU A 227 0.06 -0.11 5.58
C LEU A 227 -0.42 -0.88 4.34
N GLY A 228 -1.17 -1.95 4.54
CA GLY A 228 -1.78 -2.74 3.47
C GLY A 228 -2.66 -1.91 2.55
N GLN A 229 -3.56 -1.09 3.11
CA GLN A 229 -4.40 -0.18 2.33
C GLN A 229 -3.60 0.80 1.47
N ARG A 230 -2.53 1.39 2.02
CA ARG A 230 -1.70 2.34 1.29
C ARG A 230 -0.95 1.67 0.14
N TYR A 231 -0.46 0.45 0.34
CA TYR A 231 0.12 -0.35 -0.73
C TYR A 231 -0.91 -0.67 -1.83
N TYR A 232 -2.15 -1.06 -1.49
CA TYR A 232 -3.19 -1.26 -2.49
C TYR A 232 -3.58 0.02 -3.24
N VAL A 233 -3.64 1.18 -2.58
CA VAL A 233 -3.85 2.46 -3.26
C VAL A 233 -2.70 2.76 -4.22
N GLY A 234 -1.44 2.54 -3.81
CA GLY A 234 -0.29 2.62 -4.70
C GLY A 234 -0.41 1.69 -5.91
N ALA A 235 -0.87 0.45 -5.67
CA ALA A 235 -1.09 -0.54 -6.71
C ALA A 235 -2.16 -0.08 -7.74
N LEU A 236 -3.31 0.42 -7.27
CA LEU A 236 -4.37 0.93 -8.13
C LEU A 236 -3.92 2.11 -8.99
N ARG A 237 -3.21 3.06 -8.39
CA ARG A 237 -2.69 4.24 -9.09
C ARG A 237 -1.68 3.84 -10.16
N SER A 238 -0.88 2.82 -9.89
CA SER A 238 0.10 2.26 -10.82
C SER A 238 -0.56 1.49 -11.96
N ALA A 239 -1.57 0.67 -11.66
CA ALA A 239 -2.35 -0.03 -12.67
C ALA A 239 -3.08 0.96 -13.60
N HIS A 240 -3.65 2.02 -13.02
CA HIS A 240 -4.26 3.11 -13.80
C HIS A 240 -3.24 3.84 -14.68
N GLY A 241 -2.07 4.18 -14.15
CA GLY A 241 -0.98 4.80 -14.93
C GLY A 241 -0.50 3.93 -16.09
N ALA A 242 -0.46 2.61 -15.89
CA ALA A 242 -0.16 1.63 -16.93
C ALA A 242 -1.35 1.32 -17.86
N LYS A 243 -2.56 1.82 -17.59
CA LYS A 243 -3.80 1.46 -18.32
C LYS A 243 -4.11 -0.04 -18.26
N GLU A 244 -3.72 -0.68 -17.16
CA GLU A 244 -3.96 -2.09 -16.87
C GLU A 244 -5.27 -2.23 -16.07
N ASP A 245 -6.40 -1.85 -16.68
CA ASP A 245 -7.70 -1.78 -16.00
C ASP A 245 -8.14 -3.13 -15.42
N GLY A 246 -7.74 -4.24 -16.06
CA GLY A 246 -7.98 -5.59 -15.52
C GLY A 246 -7.22 -5.86 -14.22
N CYS A 247 -5.98 -5.36 -14.11
CA CYS A 247 -5.21 -5.40 -12.86
C CYS A 247 -5.86 -4.49 -11.80
N GLY A 248 -6.32 -3.30 -12.20
CA GLY A 248 -7.06 -2.40 -11.32
C GLY A 248 -8.33 -3.02 -10.73
N ALA A 249 -9.14 -3.68 -11.57
CA ALA A 249 -10.33 -4.41 -11.13
C ALA A 249 -9.99 -5.54 -10.15
N PHE A 250 -8.93 -6.30 -10.42
CA PHE A 250 -8.45 -7.33 -9.51
C PHE A 250 -8.04 -6.75 -8.14
N ILE A 251 -7.26 -5.66 -8.12
CA ILE A 251 -6.84 -5.01 -6.86
C ILE A 251 -8.06 -4.48 -6.07
N LEU A 252 -9.06 -3.90 -6.73
CA LEU A 252 -10.29 -3.45 -6.07
C LEU A 252 -11.07 -4.61 -5.44
N ALA A 253 -11.17 -5.75 -6.13
CA ALA A 253 -11.80 -6.95 -5.60
C ALA A 253 -11.11 -7.45 -4.32
N GLU A 254 -9.78 -7.42 -4.31
CA GLU A 254 -8.93 -7.80 -3.17
C GLU A 254 -9.06 -6.84 -1.99
N MET A 255 -9.08 -5.53 -2.24
CA MET A 255 -9.35 -4.52 -1.21
C MET A 255 -10.72 -4.75 -0.53
N GLY A 256 -11.73 -5.15 -1.31
CA GLY A 256 -13.07 -5.44 -0.80
C GLY A 256 -13.11 -6.58 0.22
N VAL A 257 -12.24 -7.58 0.09
CA VAL A 257 -12.16 -8.71 1.05
C VAL A 257 -11.85 -8.19 2.46
N HIS A 258 -10.83 -7.34 2.59
CA HIS A 258 -10.40 -6.78 3.88
C HIS A 258 -11.43 -5.85 4.53
N ILE A 259 -12.27 -5.20 3.73
CA ILE A 259 -13.37 -4.35 4.20
C ILE A 259 -14.50 -5.19 4.78
N SER A 260 -14.87 -6.29 4.11
CA SER A 260 -15.88 -7.21 4.62
C SER A 260 -15.43 -7.92 5.91
N ASP A 261 -14.15 -8.22 6.07
CA ASP A 261 -13.61 -8.76 7.33
C ASP A 261 -13.73 -7.78 8.49
N SER A 262 -13.92 -6.49 8.19
CA SER A 262 -14.16 -5.43 9.17
C SER A 262 -15.66 -5.22 9.46
N GLY A 263 -16.54 -6.01 8.83
CA GLY A 263 -17.99 -6.01 9.04
C GLY A 263 -18.82 -5.18 8.05
N ASP A 264 -18.20 -4.48 7.11
CA ASP A 264 -18.91 -3.64 6.13
C ASP A 264 -19.10 -4.39 4.79
N THR A 265 -20.06 -5.31 4.79
CA THR A 265 -20.37 -6.17 3.64
C THR A 265 -20.95 -5.38 2.46
N ALA A 266 -21.78 -4.37 2.73
CA ALA A 266 -22.36 -3.49 1.72
C ALA A 266 -21.28 -2.67 0.98
N ALA A 267 -20.24 -2.19 1.67
CA ALA A 267 -19.11 -1.54 1.02
C ALA A 267 -18.32 -2.49 0.12
N ARG A 268 -18.17 -3.77 0.51
CA ARG A 268 -17.54 -4.79 -0.35
C ARG A 268 -18.33 -5.00 -1.64
N VAL A 269 -19.67 -5.07 -1.57
CA VAL A 269 -20.53 -5.17 -2.78
C VAL A 269 -20.31 -3.98 -3.71
N LYS A 270 -20.32 -2.76 -3.20
CA LYS A 270 -20.07 -1.56 -4.00
C LYS A 270 -18.69 -1.57 -4.68
N LEU A 271 -17.66 -2.03 -3.98
CA LEU A 271 -16.31 -2.11 -4.53
C LEU A 271 -16.19 -3.13 -5.65
N ILE A 272 -16.74 -4.34 -5.48
CA ILE A 272 -16.66 -5.37 -6.51
C ILE A 272 -17.53 -5.02 -7.72
N ASP A 273 -18.68 -4.37 -7.53
CA ASP A 273 -19.49 -3.85 -8.63
C ASP A 273 -18.74 -2.77 -9.41
N THR A 274 -18.03 -1.88 -8.70
CA THR A 274 -17.16 -0.87 -9.32
C THR A 274 -16.03 -1.54 -10.11
N ALA A 275 -15.40 -2.58 -9.55
CA ALA A 275 -14.34 -3.33 -10.22
C ALA A 275 -14.83 -3.98 -11.52
N ILE A 276 -16.00 -4.65 -11.48
CA ILE A 276 -16.61 -5.30 -12.66
C ILE A 276 -17.05 -4.25 -13.69
N GLY A 277 -17.63 -3.14 -13.24
CA GLY A 277 -18.11 -2.07 -14.13
C GLY A 277 -16.99 -1.34 -14.88
N ASN A 278 -15.78 -1.31 -14.33
CA ASN A 278 -14.60 -0.67 -14.94
C ASN A 278 -13.63 -1.68 -15.57
N ALA A 279 -13.89 -2.98 -15.47
CA ALA A 279 -13.07 -4.00 -16.10
C ALA A 279 -13.17 -3.94 -17.64
N PRO A 280 -12.07 -4.24 -18.37
CA PRO A 280 -12.11 -4.34 -19.82
C PRO A 280 -13.16 -5.34 -20.33
N SER A 281 -13.80 -5.01 -21.45
CA SER A 281 -14.77 -5.90 -22.09
C SER A 281 -14.18 -7.27 -22.50
N ALA A 282 -12.87 -7.31 -22.75
CA ALA A 282 -12.12 -8.50 -23.15
C ALA A 282 -11.16 -8.99 -22.06
N LEU A 283 -11.66 -9.21 -20.84
CA LEU A 283 -10.88 -9.88 -19.80
C LEU A 283 -10.61 -11.35 -20.12
N PRO A 284 -9.44 -11.90 -19.75
CA PRO A 284 -9.23 -13.34 -19.75
C PRO A 284 -10.32 -14.05 -18.93
N PRO A 285 -10.84 -15.20 -19.38
CA PRO A 285 -11.93 -15.90 -18.68
C PRO A 285 -11.61 -16.21 -17.21
N ALA A 286 -10.35 -16.50 -16.88
CA ALA A 286 -9.92 -16.73 -15.51
C ALA A 286 -10.07 -15.47 -14.62
N ALA A 287 -9.69 -14.29 -15.14
CA ALA A 287 -9.81 -13.03 -14.42
C ALA A 287 -11.27 -12.63 -14.24
N GLY A 288 -12.10 -12.79 -15.28
CA GLY A 288 -13.54 -12.58 -15.17
C GLY A 288 -14.19 -13.54 -14.17
N SER A 289 -13.83 -14.82 -14.20
CA SER A 289 -14.31 -15.82 -13.24
C SER A 289 -13.99 -15.42 -11.79
N TYR A 290 -12.76 -14.94 -11.55
CA TYR A 290 -12.34 -14.45 -10.24
C TYR A 290 -13.21 -13.29 -9.75
N LEU A 291 -13.41 -12.25 -10.56
CA LEU A 291 -14.21 -11.09 -10.17
C LEU A 291 -15.66 -11.47 -9.81
N TYR A 292 -16.29 -12.31 -10.63
CA TYR A 292 -17.66 -12.78 -10.35
C TYR A 292 -17.75 -13.72 -9.14
N LEU A 293 -16.68 -14.47 -8.82
CA LEU A 293 -16.61 -15.24 -7.59
C LEU A 293 -16.55 -14.32 -6.37
N HIS A 294 -15.72 -13.27 -6.41
CA HIS A 294 -15.67 -12.26 -5.34
C HIS A 294 -16.99 -11.53 -5.16
N GLN A 295 -17.72 -11.28 -6.26
CA GLN A 295 -19.05 -10.67 -6.23
C GLN A 295 -20.07 -11.60 -5.58
N ALA A 296 -20.07 -12.88 -5.95
CA ALA A 296 -20.92 -13.88 -5.33
C ALA A 296 -20.69 -13.96 -3.81
N GLU A 297 -19.42 -13.97 -3.40
CA GLU A 297 -19.02 -14.03 -2.00
C GLU A 297 -19.41 -12.76 -1.22
N ALA A 298 -19.29 -11.58 -1.84
CA ALA A 298 -19.72 -10.30 -1.27
C ALA A 298 -21.23 -10.26 -1.05
N LEU A 299 -22.01 -10.53 -2.11
CA LEU A 299 -23.47 -10.56 -2.08
C LEU A 299 -24.00 -11.59 -1.09
N SER A 300 -23.35 -12.77 -1.00
CA SER A 300 -23.75 -13.79 -0.04
C SER A 300 -23.56 -13.35 1.41
N ARG A 301 -22.48 -12.61 1.72
CA ARG A 301 -22.26 -12.05 3.06
C ARG A 301 -23.22 -10.90 3.38
N ASP A 302 -23.64 -10.17 2.36
CA ASP A 302 -24.64 -9.10 2.48
C ASP A 302 -26.09 -9.62 2.42
N THR A 303 -26.30 -10.93 2.50
CA THR A 303 -27.61 -11.63 2.48
C THR A 303 -28.40 -11.54 1.17
N GLU A 304 -27.77 -11.07 0.09
CA GLU A 304 -28.34 -11.01 -1.26
C GLU A 304 -28.18 -12.35 -2.02
N HIS A 305 -28.74 -13.43 -1.47
CA HIS A 305 -28.44 -14.80 -1.93
C HIS A 305 -28.84 -15.10 -3.39
N GLU A 306 -29.92 -14.50 -3.90
CA GLU A 306 -30.32 -14.68 -5.31
C GLU A 306 -29.30 -14.05 -6.27
N ALA A 307 -28.86 -12.82 -5.98
CA ALA A 307 -27.85 -12.13 -6.75
C ALA A 307 -26.48 -12.82 -6.65
N ALA A 308 -26.15 -13.34 -5.45
CA ALA A 308 -24.96 -14.17 -5.23
C ALA A 308 -24.96 -15.41 -6.13
N GLY A 309 -26.10 -16.12 -6.23
CA GLY A 309 -26.24 -17.30 -7.09
C GLY A 309 -26.05 -16.99 -8.59
N LYS A 310 -26.59 -15.86 -9.07
CA LYS A 310 -26.39 -15.39 -10.46
C LYS A 310 -24.90 -15.11 -10.73
N SER A 311 -24.23 -14.44 -9.80
CA SER A 311 -22.79 -14.13 -9.90
C SER A 311 -21.93 -15.39 -9.88
N LEU A 312 -22.27 -16.37 -9.04
CA LEU A 312 -21.56 -17.65 -8.97
C LEU A 312 -21.70 -18.46 -10.26
N ASN A 313 -22.89 -18.52 -10.86
CA ASN A 313 -23.09 -19.16 -12.16
C ASN A 313 -22.25 -18.49 -13.25
N ARG A 314 -22.19 -17.15 -13.24
CA ARG A 314 -21.34 -16.40 -14.18
C ARG A 314 -19.86 -16.72 -13.99
N ALA A 315 -19.40 -16.82 -12.75
CA ALA A 315 -18.04 -17.22 -12.43
C ALA A 315 -17.71 -18.63 -12.97
N TYR A 316 -18.64 -19.57 -12.80
CA TYR A 316 -18.51 -20.96 -13.25
C TYR A 316 -18.46 -21.06 -14.79
N ASP A 317 -19.32 -20.36 -15.51
CA ASP A 317 -19.32 -20.33 -16.98
C ASP A 317 -17.98 -19.84 -17.54
N LEU A 318 -17.42 -18.78 -16.94
CA LEU A 318 -16.12 -18.23 -17.34
C LEU A 318 -14.98 -19.18 -17.01
N TRP A 319 -15.05 -19.89 -15.88
CA TRP A 319 -14.09 -20.94 -15.54
C TRP A 319 -14.14 -22.11 -16.53
N GLY A 320 -15.34 -22.55 -16.92
CA GLY A 320 -15.52 -23.60 -17.94
C GLY A 320 -14.83 -23.25 -19.27
N ARG A 321 -14.97 -22.01 -19.72
CA ARG A 321 -14.32 -21.50 -20.95
C ARG A 321 -12.78 -21.48 -20.88
N LYS A 322 -12.21 -21.26 -19.68
CA LYS A 322 -10.76 -21.37 -19.46
C LYS A 322 -10.27 -22.78 -19.77
N ILE A 323 -10.99 -23.80 -19.27
CA ILE A 323 -10.62 -25.22 -19.45
C ILE A 323 -10.74 -25.65 -20.93
N SER A 324 -11.66 -25.03 -21.68
CA SER A 324 -11.87 -25.34 -23.11
C SER A 324 -10.88 -24.66 -24.06
N SER A 325 -10.09 -23.67 -23.62
CA SER A 325 -9.03 -23.07 -24.43
C SER A 325 -7.76 -23.92 -24.35
N PRO A 326 -7.16 -24.35 -25.48
CA PRO A 326 -5.89 -25.07 -25.43
C PRO A 326 -4.85 -24.18 -24.73
N MET A 327 -4.23 -24.72 -23.67
CA MET A 327 -3.14 -24.07 -22.94
C MET A 327 -2.03 -23.69 -23.93
N ARG A 328 -2.04 -22.46 -24.44
CA ARG A 328 -0.82 -21.85 -24.97
C ARG A 328 0.04 -21.57 -23.75
N ARG A 329 1.09 -22.38 -23.60
CA ARG A 329 2.18 -22.09 -22.67
C ARG A 329 2.72 -20.71 -23.02
N LEU A 330 2.71 -19.82 -22.04
CA LEU A 330 3.62 -18.70 -21.91
C LEU A 330 4.26 -18.87 -20.54
#